data_AF-A0A2M7ZY63-F1
#
_entry.id   AF-A0A2M7ZY63-F1
#
_cell.length_a   1.000
_cell.length_b   1.000
_cell.length_c   1.000
_cell.angle_alpha   90.00
_cell.angle_beta   90.00
_cell.angle_gamma   90.00
#
_symmetry.space_group_name_H-M   'P 1'
#
loop_
_entity.id
_entity.type
_entity.pdbx_description
1 polymer ?
#
loop_
_entity_poly.entity_id
_entity_poly.type
_entity_poly.pdbx_seq_one_letter_code
_entity_poly.pdbx_strand_id
1 'polypeptide(L)'
;TANTLQTEKWPALSPSVLAEFNHPAQPTQLSQKAWQLQREKNALQKNPHYSVLFDGSFQCAWQDNTSIVTLPISTGSELNGTISIELDHYFNVHAHLLLTEPTTLLEKIDATHYFEQWNQPTFHFQFFENRRMRSDELNYLGHPLMGVLIKIISVKN
;
A
#
# COMPACT_ATOMS: atom_id res chain seq x y z
N THR A 1 23.14 14.27 3.60
CA THR A 1 23.37 13.82 4.99
C THR A 1 22.84 12.40 5.13
N ALA A 2 23.73 11.41 5.02
CA ALA A 2 23.40 9.98 4.87
C ALA A 2 23.21 9.21 6.19
N ASN A 3 23.23 9.90 7.33
CA ASN A 3 23.25 9.26 8.66
C ASN A 3 21.87 8.96 9.27
N THR A 4 20.77 9.42 8.69
CA THR A 4 19.45 9.28 9.34
C THR A 4 18.79 7.92 9.13
N LEU A 5 19.15 7.18 8.07
CA LEU A 5 18.61 5.84 7.79
C LEU A 5 19.31 4.71 8.60
N GLN A 6 20.46 4.99 9.23
CA GLN A 6 21.30 3.97 9.88
C GLN A 6 20.91 3.67 11.33
N THR A 7 19.98 4.41 11.92
CA THR A 7 19.54 4.27 13.32
C THR A 7 18.12 3.73 13.48
N GLU A 8 17.40 3.53 12.38
CA GLU A 8 16.01 3.09 12.43
C GLU A 8 15.95 1.58 12.71
N LYS A 9 15.46 1.23 13.90
CA LYS A 9 15.26 -0.15 14.32
C LYS A 9 13.79 -0.51 14.22
N TRP A 10 13.48 -1.47 13.35
CA TRP A 10 12.12 -1.93 13.12
C TRP A 10 11.80 -3.10 14.06
N PRO A 11 10.90 -2.94 15.04
CA PRO A 11 10.54 -4.02 15.93
C PRO A 11 9.80 -5.13 15.18
N ALA A 12 9.96 -6.38 15.60
CA ALA A 12 9.09 -7.46 15.14
C ALA A 12 7.64 -7.18 15.58
N LEU A 13 6.70 -7.22 14.63
CA LEU A 13 5.28 -7.03 14.93
C LEU A 13 4.68 -8.30 15.54
N SER A 14 3.78 -8.14 16.52
CA SER A 14 3.10 -9.28 17.13
C SER A 14 2.06 -9.90 16.18
N PRO A 15 1.71 -11.19 16.34
CA PRO A 15 0.67 -11.83 15.52
C PRO A 15 -0.69 -11.11 15.57
N SER A 16 -1.03 -10.46 16.69
CA SER A 16 -2.27 -9.69 16.83
C SER A 16 -2.28 -8.47 15.91
N VAL A 17 -1.15 -7.77 15.79
CA VAL A 17 -1.00 -6.62 14.87
C VAL A 17 -1.06 -7.09 13.42
N LEU A 18 -0.45 -8.23 13.09
CA LEU A 18 -0.53 -8.80 11.74
C LEU A 18 -1.97 -9.18 11.35
N ALA A 19 -2.77 -9.65 12.31
CA ALA A 19 -4.17 -10.01 12.08
C ALA A 19 -5.05 -8.80 11.72
N GLU A 20 -4.69 -7.59 12.16
CA GLU A 20 -5.42 -6.35 11.80
C GLU A 20 -5.38 -6.06 10.29
N PHE A 21 -4.39 -6.57 9.56
CA PHE A 21 -4.29 -6.38 8.11
C PHE A 21 -4.97 -7.48 7.30
N ASN A 22 -5.45 -8.53 7.97
CA ASN A 22 -6.20 -9.62 7.36
C ASN A 22 -7.71 -9.30 7.43
N HIS A 23 -8.18 -8.42 6.55
CA HIS A 23 -9.61 -8.07 6.47
C HIS A 23 -10.33 -8.82 5.33
N PRO A 24 -11.41 -9.58 5.62
CA PRO A 24 -12.24 -10.19 4.59
C PRO A 24 -13.01 -9.13 3.79
N ALA A 25 -13.06 -9.30 2.48
CA ALA A 25 -13.54 -8.33 1.48
C ALA A 25 -15.05 -7.97 1.56
N GLN A 26 -15.39 -6.71 1.27
CA GLN A 26 -16.36 -6.32 0.23
C GLN A 26 -16.05 -4.89 -0.27
N PRO A 27 -15.91 -4.70 -1.61
CA PRO A 27 -17.09 -4.56 -2.45
C PRO A 27 -17.10 -5.52 -3.66
N THR A 28 -18.31 -5.71 -4.21
CA THR A 28 -18.63 -6.52 -5.41
C THR A 28 -17.65 -6.25 -6.56
N GLN A 29 -16.74 -7.19 -6.79
CA GLN A 29 -15.50 -7.01 -7.54
C GLN A 29 -15.67 -7.15 -9.06
N LEU A 30 -15.19 -6.14 -9.80
CA LEU A 30 -14.45 -6.33 -11.05
C LEU A 30 -13.03 -5.79 -10.82
N SER A 31 -12.15 -6.60 -10.22
CA SER A 31 -10.72 -6.30 -10.20
C SER A 31 -10.20 -6.55 -11.60
N GLN A 32 -10.13 -5.49 -12.39
CA GLN A 32 -9.45 -5.49 -13.67
C GLN A 32 -8.15 -4.69 -13.55
N LYS A 33 -7.24 -4.91 -14.49
CA LYS A 33 -5.97 -4.19 -14.60
C LYS A 33 -6.19 -2.67 -14.56
N ALA A 34 -5.33 -1.90 -13.88
CA ALA A 34 -5.52 -0.45 -13.76
C ALA A 34 -5.17 0.28 -15.07
N TRP A 35 -6.17 0.39 -15.94
CA TRP A 35 -6.06 1.02 -17.25
C TRP A 35 -5.70 2.51 -17.17
N GLN A 36 -6.22 3.23 -16.18
CA GLN A 36 -5.93 4.66 -15.97
C GLN A 36 -4.46 4.96 -15.61
N LEU A 37 -3.76 3.99 -15.02
CA LEU A 37 -2.38 4.16 -14.52
C LEU A 37 -1.36 3.37 -15.35
N GLN A 38 -1.73 2.95 -16.56
CA GLN A 38 -0.88 2.10 -17.39
C GLN A 38 0.44 2.78 -17.78
N ARG A 39 0.43 4.11 -17.95
CA ARG A 39 1.64 4.90 -18.26
C ARG A 39 2.61 4.87 -17.09
N GLU A 40 2.12 5.15 -15.88
CA GLU A 40 2.88 5.20 -14.64
C GLU A 40 3.43 3.80 -14.32
N LYS A 41 2.60 2.76 -14.45
CA LYS A 41 3.05 1.37 -14.32
C LYS A 41 4.20 1.06 -15.27
N ASN A 42 4.07 1.40 -16.55
CA ASN A 42 5.12 1.13 -17.54
C ASN A 42 6.42 1.89 -17.23
N ALA A 43 6.32 3.11 -16.68
CA ALA A 43 7.48 3.88 -16.26
C ALA A 43 8.18 3.23 -15.05
N LEU A 44 7.41 2.78 -14.06
CA LEU A 44 7.92 2.07 -12.88
C LEU A 44 8.60 0.76 -13.27
N GLN A 45 7.98 -0.05 -14.13
CA GLN A 45 8.53 -1.34 -14.58
C GLN A 45 9.82 -1.20 -15.40
N LYS A 46 10.08 -0.04 -16.00
CA LYS A 46 11.33 0.24 -16.71
C LYS A 46 12.47 0.66 -15.79
N ASN A 47 12.16 1.01 -14.53
CA ASN A 47 13.15 1.44 -13.57
C ASN A 47 13.52 0.25 -12.66
N PRO A 48 14.78 -0.21 -12.65
CA PRO A 48 15.19 -1.37 -11.87
C PRO A 48 15.09 -1.18 -10.35
N HIS A 49 14.91 0.06 -9.88
CA HIS A 49 14.78 0.39 -8.46
C HIS A 49 13.34 0.27 -7.93
N TYR A 50 12.35 -0.03 -8.78
CA TYR A 50 10.96 -0.16 -8.37
C TYR A 50 10.39 -1.51 -8.78
N SER A 51 9.59 -2.09 -7.89
CA SER A 51 8.74 -3.24 -8.16
C SER A 51 7.27 -2.85 -7.99
N VAL A 52 6.41 -3.31 -8.88
CA VAL A 52 4.96 -3.08 -8.78
C VAL A 52 4.35 -4.24 -8.02
N LEU A 53 4.01 -4.01 -6.76
CA LEU A 53 3.44 -5.01 -5.85
C LEU A 53 1.97 -5.33 -6.19
N PHE A 54 1.17 -4.31 -6.49
CA PHE A 54 -0.25 -4.43 -6.80
C PHE A 54 -0.65 -3.49 -7.95
N ASP A 55 -1.51 -3.96 -8.85
CA ASP A 55 -2.08 -3.20 -9.97
C ASP A 55 -3.56 -3.55 -10.14
N GLY A 56 -4.45 -2.69 -9.66
CA GLY A 56 -5.88 -2.94 -9.68
C GLY A 56 -6.72 -1.69 -9.91
N SER A 57 -7.93 -1.90 -10.42
CA SER A 57 -8.99 -0.90 -10.50
C SER A 57 -10.28 -1.43 -9.90
N PHE A 58 -11.00 -0.54 -9.22
CA PHE A 58 -12.24 -0.83 -8.53
C PHE A 58 -13.30 0.16 -8.99
N GLN A 59 -14.51 -0.32 -9.21
CA GLN A 59 -15.68 0.52 -9.39
C GLN A 59 -16.53 0.43 -8.13
N CYS A 60 -16.79 1.58 -7.52
CA CYS A 60 -17.50 1.68 -6.26
C CYS A 60 -18.67 2.64 -6.41
N ALA A 61 -19.74 2.39 -5.67
CA ALA A 61 -20.88 3.27 -5.58
C ALA A 61 -21.01 3.75 -4.13
N TRP A 62 -21.20 5.05 -3.94
CA TRP A 62 -21.51 5.64 -2.64
C TRP A 62 -23.02 5.79 -2.54
N GLN A 63 -23.59 5.27 -1.44
CA GLN A 63 -25.03 5.38 -1.19
C GLN A 63 -25.38 6.73 -0.56
N ASP A 64 -24.47 7.30 0.24
CA ASP A 64 -24.57 8.61 0.88
C ASP A 64 -23.18 9.23 1.13
N ASN A 65 -23.16 10.49 1.62
CA ASN A 65 -21.95 11.24 1.95
C ASN A 65 -21.28 10.81 3.27
N THR A 66 -21.78 9.74 3.90
CA THR A 66 -21.18 9.14 5.11
C THR A 66 -20.61 7.75 4.84
N SER A 67 -20.80 7.26 3.60
CA SER A 67 -20.40 5.92 3.20
C SER A 67 -18.89 5.85 3.07
N ILE A 68 -18.29 4.92 3.81
CA ILE A 68 -16.88 4.55 3.64
C ILE A 68 -16.83 3.32 2.75
N VAL A 69 -16.08 3.43 1.66
CA VAL A 69 -15.75 2.29 0.80
C VAL A 69 -14.39 1.76 1.23
N THR A 70 -14.30 0.47 1.55
CA THR A 70 -13.05 -0.18 1.95
C THR A 70 -12.62 -1.18 0.88
N LEU A 71 -11.46 -0.93 0.27
CA LEU A 71 -10.86 -1.78 -0.76
C LEU A 71 -9.84 -2.72 -0.10
N PRO A 72 -10.06 -4.05 -0.13
CA PRO A 72 -9.07 -5.00 0.34
C PRO A 72 -7.91 -5.07 -0.66
N ILE A 73 -6.68 -4.92 -0.17
CA ILE A 73 -5.47 -5.10 -0.95
C ILE A 73 -4.78 -6.35 -0.42
N SER A 74 -4.68 -7.38 -1.25
CA SER A 74 -3.91 -8.58 -0.92
C SER A 74 -3.27 -9.15 -2.17
N THR A 75 -1.97 -9.39 -2.10
CA THR A 75 -1.18 -10.04 -3.16
C THR A 75 -0.70 -11.43 -2.72
N GLY A 76 -1.35 -12.01 -1.71
CA GLY A 76 -0.90 -13.23 -1.03
C GLY A 76 -0.04 -12.88 0.17
N SER A 77 1.23 -13.27 0.16
CA SER A 77 2.11 -13.11 1.33
C SER A 77 2.83 -11.76 1.41
N GLU A 78 2.95 -11.03 0.31
CA GLU A 78 3.83 -9.86 0.19
C GLU A 78 3.16 -8.56 0.63
N LEU A 79 1.95 -8.25 0.16
CA LEU A 79 1.22 -7.04 0.51
C LEU A 79 -0.18 -7.38 0.99
N ASN A 80 -0.57 -6.88 2.17
CA ASN A 80 -1.90 -7.05 2.76
C ASN A 80 -2.41 -5.77 3.40
N GLY A 81 -3.73 -5.61 3.50
CA GLY A 81 -4.35 -4.49 4.21
C GLY A 81 -5.53 -3.89 3.45
N THR A 82 -5.81 -2.62 3.69
CA THR A 82 -6.96 -1.93 3.11
C THR A 82 -6.63 -0.52 2.65
N ILE A 83 -7.41 -0.07 1.67
CA ILE A 83 -7.54 1.35 1.33
C ILE A 83 -8.99 1.73 1.56
N SER A 84 -9.24 2.58 2.56
CA SER A 84 -10.57 3.11 2.86
C SER A 84 -10.74 4.50 2.29
N ILE A 85 -11.92 4.77 1.73
CA ILE A 85 -12.25 6.01 1.05
C ILE A 85 -13.59 6.51 1.58
N GLU A 86 -13.54 7.63 2.29
CA GLU A 86 -14.73 8.40 2.69
C GLU A 86 -14.96 9.51 1.67
N LEU A 87 -16.21 9.69 1.23
CA LEU A 87 -16.60 10.74 0.30
C LEU A 87 -17.41 11.82 1.02
N ASP A 88 -16.81 13.00 1.16
CA ASP A 88 -17.51 14.24 1.51
C ASP A 88 -17.33 15.25 0.35
N HIS A 89 -16.78 16.45 0.58
CA HIS A 89 -16.44 17.39 -0.50
C HIS A 89 -15.19 16.94 -1.29
N TYR A 90 -14.44 16.01 -0.71
CA TYR A 90 -13.18 15.45 -1.22
C TYR A 90 -13.16 13.97 -0.88
N PHE A 91 -12.26 13.22 -1.53
CA PHE A 91 -11.99 11.84 -1.14
C PHE A 91 -10.97 11.85 -0.01
N ASN A 92 -11.38 11.44 1.19
CA ASN A 92 -10.46 11.17 2.29
C ASN A 92 -10.00 9.71 2.15
N VAL A 93 -8.74 9.53 1.74
CA VAL A 93 -8.14 8.22 1.50
C VAL A 93 -7.27 7.85 2.69
N HIS A 94 -7.51 6.66 3.23
CA HIS A 94 -6.76 6.05 4.32
C HIS A 94 -6.15 4.75 3.80
N ALA A 95 -4.83 4.69 3.67
CA ALA A 95 -4.11 3.51 3.24
C ALA A 95 -3.44 2.86 4.46
N HIS A 96 -3.96 1.69 4.84
CA HIS A 96 -3.47 0.88 5.95
C HIS A 96 -2.95 -0.42 5.36
N LEU A 97 -1.68 -0.44 4.99
CA LEU A 97 -1.04 -1.57 4.30
C LEU A 97 0.10 -2.15 5.12
N LEU A 98 0.39 -3.42 4.86
CA LEU A 98 1.47 -4.17 5.47
C LEU A 98 2.26 -4.86 4.37
N LEU A 99 3.54 -4.50 4.26
CA LEU A 99 4.50 -5.16 3.39
C LEU A 99 5.26 -6.19 4.19
N THR A 100 5.35 -7.40 3.66
CA THR A 100 6.16 -8.49 4.19
C THR A 100 7.36 -8.70 3.29
N GLU A 101 8.56 -8.54 3.85
CA GLU A 101 9.81 -8.74 3.15
C GLU A 101 10.56 -9.95 3.71
N PRO A 102 11.14 -10.81 2.86
CA PRO A 102 12.08 -11.84 3.29
C PRO A 102 13.31 -11.21 3.96
N THR A 103 13.70 -11.77 5.11
CA THR A 103 14.92 -11.34 5.82
C THR A 103 16.15 -11.35 4.92
N THR A 104 16.25 -12.35 4.02
CA THR A 104 17.36 -12.50 3.06
C THR A 104 17.45 -11.38 2.02
N LEU A 105 16.37 -10.64 1.75
CA LEU A 105 16.43 -9.44 0.89
C LEU A 105 16.91 -8.23 1.69
N LEU A 106 16.45 -8.10 2.93
CA LEU A 106 16.82 -7.01 3.83
C LEU A 106 18.30 -7.07 4.23
N GLU A 107 18.83 -8.27 4.48
CA GLU A 107 20.26 -8.49 4.76
C GLU A 107 21.17 -7.97 3.64
N LYS A 108 20.74 -8.01 2.37
CA LYS A 108 21.53 -7.53 1.24
C LYS A 108 21.70 -6.01 1.21
N ILE A 109 20.79 -5.29 1.86
CA ILE A 109 20.78 -3.82 1.90
C ILE A 109 21.15 -3.26 3.28
N ASP A 110 21.28 -4.13 4.28
CA ASP A 110 21.61 -3.78 5.65
C ASP A 110 23.10 -3.90 5.94
N ALA A 111 23.79 -2.75 5.96
CA ALA A 111 25.20 -2.68 6.30
C ALA A 111 25.49 -2.87 7.80
N THR A 112 24.45 -2.92 8.66
CA THR A 112 24.58 -2.95 10.12
C THR A 112 24.38 -4.34 10.73
N HIS A 113 24.08 -5.35 9.90
CA HIS A 113 23.72 -6.71 10.34
C HIS A 113 22.61 -6.69 11.40
N TYR A 114 21.70 -5.72 11.34
CA TYR A 114 20.53 -5.60 12.19
C TYR A 114 19.58 -6.76 11.95
N PHE A 115 19.24 -7.06 10.70
CA PHE A 115 18.25 -8.10 10.38
C PHE A 115 18.76 -9.51 10.72
N GLU A 116 20.07 -9.76 10.60
CA GLU A 116 20.72 -11.04 10.96
C GLU A 116 20.59 -11.38 12.45
N GLN A 117 20.44 -10.38 13.32
CA GLN A 117 20.30 -10.58 14.76
C GLN A 117 18.95 -11.20 15.14
N TRP A 118 17.97 -11.18 14.24
CA TRP A 118 16.64 -11.69 14.47
C TRP A 118 16.46 -13.02 13.73
N ASN A 119 16.24 -14.09 14.49
CA ASN A 119 15.95 -15.41 13.92
C ASN A 119 14.49 -15.50 13.41
N GLN A 120 14.17 -14.72 12.38
CA GLN A 120 12.86 -14.72 11.73
C GLN A 120 13.00 -14.71 10.21
N PRO A 121 12.13 -15.42 9.47
CA PRO A 121 12.23 -15.56 8.02
C PRO A 121 11.77 -14.31 7.25
N THR A 122 10.95 -13.47 7.87
CA THR A 122 10.37 -12.27 7.27
C THR A 122 10.28 -11.13 8.28
N PHE A 123 10.29 -9.90 7.78
CA PHE A 123 9.94 -8.69 8.51
C PHE A 123 8.70 -8.05 7.90
N HIS A 124 7.99 -7.27 8.71
CA HIS A 124 6.76 -6.61 8.30
C HIS A 124 6.89 -5.10 8.50
N PHE A 125 6.48 -4.33 7.50
CA PHE A 125 6.53 -2.88 7.49
C PHE A 125 5.13 -2.32 7.31
N GLN A 126 4.71 -1.51 8.27
CA GLN A 126 3.40 -0.87 8.25
C GLN A 126 3.46 0.40 7.41
N PHE A 127 2.39 0.62 6.66
CA PHE A 127 2.15 1.81 5.87
C PHE A 127 0.82 2.39 6.31
N PHE A 128 0.88 3.52 7.01
CA PHE A 128 -0.29 4.24 7.48
C PHE A 128 -0.25 5.65 6.92
N GLU A 129 -0.94 5.86 5.81
CA GLU A 129 -0.97 7.16 5.14
C GLU A 129 -2.40 7.65 4.96
N ASN A 130 -2.59 8.94 5.25
CA ASN A 130 -3.88 9.60 5.14
C ASN A 130 -3.75 10.78 4.18
N ARG A 131 -4.62 10.85 3.16
CA ARG A 131 -4.56 11.92 2.16
C ARG A 131 -5.95 12.33 1.69
N ARG A 132 -6.19 13.64 1.70
CA ARG A 132 -7.35 14.26 1.06
C ARG A 132 -7.05 14.46 -0.43
N MET A 133 -7.93 13.98 -1.29
CA MET A 133 -7.73 13.94 -2.74
C MET A 133 -8.92 14.57 -3.48
N ARG A 134 -8.65 15.22 -4.61
CA ARG A 134 -9.70 15.62 -5.56
C ARG A 134 -9.90 14.55 -6.63
N SER A 135 -11.08 14.58 -7.25
CA SER A 135 -11.36 13.73 -8.42
C SER A 135 -10.40 14.03 -9.57
N ASP A 136 -10.04 12.99 -10.31
CA ASP A 136 -9.21 13.03 -11.53
C ASP A 136 -7.76 13.49 -11.33
N GLU A 137 -7.29 13.59 -10.09
CA GLU A 137 -5.90 13.89 -9.76
C GLU A 137 -5.10 12.61 -9.43
N LEU A 138 -3.94 12.45 -10.06
CA LEU A 138 -2.97 11.43 -9.68
C LEU A 138 -2.31 11.83 -8.37
N ASN A 139 -2.42 10.98 -7.36
CA ASN A 139 -1.83 11.20 -6.05
C ASN A 139 -0.82 10.11 -5.71
N TYR A 140 0.22 10.52 -4.98
CA TYR A 140 1.24 9.65 -4.43
C TYR A 140 1.19 9.70 -2.90
N LEU A 141 1.15 8.54 -2.26
CA LEU A 141 1.32 8.35 -0.83
C LEU A 141 2.65 7.58 -0.66
N GLY A 142 3.58 8.13 0.11
CA GLY A 142 4.97 7.65 0.12
C GLY A 142 5.45 7.28 1.51
N HIS A 143 6.11 6.12 1.59
CA HIS A 143 6.83 5.62 2.75
C HIS A 143 8.25 5.21 2.29
N PRO A 144 9.28 5.18 3.16
CA PRO A 144 10.64 4.84 2.74
C PRO A 144 10.78 3.51 1.99
N LEU A 145 9.92 2.52 2.29
CA LEU A 145 10.00 1.17 1.73
C LEU A 145 8.93 0.84 0.67
N MET A 146 7.85 1.61 0.61
CA MET A 146 6.78 1.39 -0.37
C MET A 146 6.03 2.68 -0.67
N GLY A 147 5.26 2.71 -1.75
CA GLY A 147 4.36 3.82 -2.03
C GLY A 147 3.16 3.40 -2.85
N VAL A 148 2.14 4.26 -2.82
CA VAL A 148 0.87 4.04 -3.51
C VAL A 148 0.66 5.17 -4.51
N LEU A 149 0.44 4.81 -5.78
CA LEU A 149 -0.12 5.71 -6.78
C LEU A 149 -1.61 5.41 -6.90
N ILE A 150 -2.43 6.44 -6.73
CA ILE A 150 -3.88 6.32 -6.74
C ILE A 150 -4.51 7.47 -7.52
N LYS A 151 -5.52 7.14 -8.31
CA LYS A 151 -6.35 8.09 -9.05
C LYS A 151 -7.80 7.68 -8.89
N ILE A 152 -8.64 8.60 -8.43
CA ILE A 152 -10.08 8.38 -8.26
C ILE A 152 -10.80 9.21 -9.32
N ILE A 153 -11.65 8.58 -10.12
CA ILE A 153 -12.43 9.23 -11.17
C ILE A 153 -13.91 8.93 -10.98
N SER A 154 -14.76 9.92 -11.26
CA SER A 154 -16.20 9.67 -11.37
C SER A 154 -16.47 8.86 -12.64
N VAL A 155 -17.23 7.78 -12.51
CA VAL A 155 -17.83 7.11 -13.67
C VAL A 155 -19.11 7.85 -14.01
N LYS A 156 -19.24 8.35 -15.23
CA LYS A 156 -20.52 8.89 -15.73
C LYS A 156 -21.35 7.69 -16.19
N ASN A 157 -22.54 7.53 -15.61
CA ASN A 157 -23.57 6.65 -16.17
C ASN A 157 -24.18 7.28 -17.43
#